data_AF-A0A966QI80-F1
#
_entry.id   AF-A0A966QI80-F1
#
_cell.length_a   1.000
_cell.length_b   1.000
_cell.length_c   1.000
_cell.angle_alpha   90.00
_cell.angle_beta   90.00
_cell.angle_gamma   90.00
#
_symmetry.space_group_name_H-M   'P 1'
#
loop_
_entity.id
_entity.type
_entity.pdbx_description
1 polymer ?
#
loop_
_entity_poly.entity_id
_entity_poly.type
_entity_poly.pdbx_seq_one_letter_code
_entity_poly.pdbx_strand_id
1 'polypeptide(L)'
;LVDGVLAPVDEPRAVLHLERLLSNWLVRTAEAISSDVLACCADWPELRRYLLTEDLLATRNLERLRNQLNAQQRWGSWVERPIALYESRRSLFSLQDGAIATTSLTEPRDGELRQLSWSQQLVTLALETRDALAPQVHSLLKGLGDLLVVLLTQVVGRSIGLVGRGIRQGLGRSLSRG
;
A
#
# COMPACT_ATOMS: atom_id res chain seq x y z
N LEU A 1 -22.28 -6.02 17.42
CA LEU A 1 -22.34 -4.74 16.67
C LEU A 1 -21.82 -5.03 15.28
N VAL A 2 -22.58 -4.73 14.22
CA VAL A 2 -22.18 -4.89 12.82
C VAL A 2 -22.45 -3.54 12.16
N ASP A 3 -21.41 -2.93 11.58
CA ASP A 3 -21.50 -1.62 10.90
C ASP A 3 -22.18 -0.53 11.75
N GLY A 4 -21.86 -0.49 13.05
CA GLY A 4 -22.43 0.49 13.99
C GLY A 4 -23.83 0.16 14.52
N VAL A 5 -24.45 -0.93 14.08
CA VAL A 5 -25.80 -1.34 14.51
C VAL A 5 -25.75 -2.60 15.39
N LEU A 6 -26.60 -2.63 16.42
CA LEU A 6 -26.83 -3.84 17.21
C LEU A 6 -27.72 -4.79 16.39
N ALA A 7 -27.08 -5.80 15.78
CA ALA A 7 -27.76 -6.87 15.08
C ALA A 7 -28.04 -8.04 16.07
N PRO A 8 -29.26 -8.61 16.07
CA PRO A 8 -29.54 -9.88 16.72
C PRO A 8 -28.64 -11.01 16.22
N VAL A 9 -28.37 -12.01 17.06
CA VAL A 9 -27.44 -13.12 16.75
C VAL A 9 -27.94 -14.00 15.60
N ASP A 10 -29.26 -14.11 15.47
CA ASP A 10 -29.97 -14.87 14.44
C ASP A 10 -30.07 -14.14 13.09
N GLU A 11 -29.67 -12.88 13.03
CA GLU A 11 -29.70 -12.12 11.78
C GLU A 11 -28.54 -12.54 10.84
N PRO A 12 -28.79 -12.80 9.54
CA PRO A 12 -27.77 -13.30 8.61
C PRO A 12 -26.48 -12.47 8.57
N ARG A 13 -26.59 -11.14 8.66
CA ARG A 13 -25.43 -10.23 8.67
C ARG A 13 -24.54 -10.42 9.91
N ALA A 14 -25.12 -10.75 11.07
CA ALA A 14 -24.38 -10.99 12.30
C ALA A 14 -23.62 -12.31 12.22
N VAL A 15 -24.25 -13.35 11.69
CA VAL A 15 -23.63 -14.66 11.45
C VAL A 15 -22.45 -14.54 10.49
N LEU A 16 -22.62 -13.88 9.35
CA LEU A 16 -21.55 -13.67 8.37
C LEU A 16 -20.39 -12.84 8.94
N HIS A 17 -20.68 -11.85 9.76
CA HIS A 17 -19.64 -11.06 10.43
C HIS A 17 -18.85 -11.92 11.43
N LEU A 18 -19.55 -12.73 12.24
CA LEU A 18 -18.92 -13.65 13.18
C LEU A 18 -18.06 -14.70 12.47
N GLU A 19 -18.55 -15.26 11.36
CA GLU A 19 -17.82 -16.20 10.52
C GLU A 19 -16.49 -15.62 10.02
N ARG A 20 -16.49 -14.35 9.56
CA ARG A 20 -15.26 -13.65 9.15
C ARG A 20 -14.29 -13.47 10.32
N LEU A 21 -14.78 -13.11 11.50
CA LEU A 21 -13.95 -12.96 12.69
C LEU A 21 -13.33 -14.29 13.13
N LEU A 22 -14.13 -15.37 13.14
CA LEU A 22 -13.68 -16.71 13.47
C LEU A 22 -12.66 -17.25 12.46
N SER A 23 -12.93 -17.06 11.16
CA SER A 23 -11.99 -17.43 10.08
C SER A 23 -10.66 -16.71 10.26
N ASN A 24 -10.70 -15.40 10.52
CA ASN A 24 -9.50 -14.62 10.76
C ASN A 24 -8.74 -15.09 12.01
N TRP A 25 -9.46 -15.36 13.10
CA TRP A 25 -8.86 -15.89 14.33
C TRP A 25 -8.18 -17.24 14.07
N LEU A 26 -8.87 -18.17 13.42
CA LEU A 26 -8.35 -19.50 13.11
C LEU A 26 -7.05 -19.42 12.30
N VAL A 27 -7.03 -18.64 11.22
CA VAL A 27 -5.84 -18.50 10.37
C VAL A 27 -4.67 -17.87 11.14
N ARG A 28 -4.93 -16.84 11.95
CA ARG A 28 -3.88 -16.18 12.76
C ARG A 28 -3.35 -17.10 13.87
N THR A 29 -4.21 -17.90 14.48
CA THR A 29 -3.79 -18.91 15.45
C THR A 29 -2.95 -20.00 14.78
N ALA A 30 -3.33 -20.45 13.58
CA ALA A 30 -2.53 -21.40 12.82
C ALA A 30 -1.16 -20.84 12.42
N GLU A 31 -1.10 -19.57 12.02
CA GLU A 31 0.15 -18.84 11.74
C GLU A 31 1.04 -18.78 12.99
N ALA A 32 0.49 -18.40 14.14
CA ALA A 32 1.23 -18.33 15.41
C ALA A 32 1.79 -19.69 15.84
N ILE A 33 0.95 -20.73 15.83
CA ILE A 33 1.37 -22.10 16.16
C ILE A 33 2.45 -22.57 15.18
N SER A 34 2.30 -22.30 13.88
CA SER A 34 3.28 -22.69 12.87
C SER A 34 4.62 -21.99 13.07
N SER A 35 4.62 -20.71 13.45
CA SER A 35 5.83 -19.96 13.80
C SER A 35 6.52 -20.56 15.02
N ASP A 36 5.78 -20.90 16.07
CA ASP A 36 6.32 -21.51 17.28
C ASP A 36 6.91 -22.90 17.01
N VAL A 37 6.20 -23.73 16.25
CA VAL A 37 6.68 -25.05 15.82
C VAL A 37 7.96 -24.93 15.00
N LEU A 38 8.03 -23.96 14.08
CA LEU A 38 9.23 -23.72 13.28
C LEU A 38 10.41 -23.25 14.14
N ALA A 39 10.14 -22.46 15.18
CA ALA A 39 11.15 -22.05 16.15
C ALA A 39 11.68 -23.26 16.95
N CYS A 40 10.80 -24.15 17.43
CA CYS A 40 11.22 -25.38 18.12
C CYS A 40 12.07 -26.30 17.21
N CYS A 41 11.78 -26.36 15.91
CA CYS A 41 12.58 -27.13 14.95
C CYS A 41 14.03 -26.62 14.82
N ALA A 42 14.32 -25.37 15.21
CA ALA A 42 15.69 -24.84 15.21
C ALA A 42 16.55 -25.51 16.29
N ASP A 43 15.98 -25.76 17.47
CA ASP A 43 16.70 -26.29 18.62
C ASP A 43 16.56 -27.81 18.79
N TRP A 44 15.52 -28.42 18.18
CA TRP A 44 15.24 -29.85 18.28
C TRP A 44 15.38 -30.58 16.92
N PRO A 45 16.53 -31.23 16.65
CA PRO A 45 16.81 -31.87 15.36
C PRO A 45 15.90 -33.04 15.00
N GLU A 46 15.40 -33.79 15.99
CA GLU A 46 14.49 -34.92 15.76
C GLU A 46 13.11 -34.40 15.34
N LEU A 47 12.60 -33.37 16.00
CA LEU A 47 11.36 -32.69 15.61
C LEU A 47 11.49 -32.11 14.19
N ARG A 48 12.64 -31.49 13.89
CA ARG A 48 12.96 -31.00 12.54
C ARG A 48 12.86 -32.10 11.49
N ARG A 49 13.46 -33.27 11.76
CA ARG A 49 13.41 -34.45 10.88
C ARG A 49 12.00 -35.03 10.72
N TYR A 50 11.16 -34.90 11.74
CA TYR A 50 9.79 -35.41 11.72
C TYR A 50 8.81 -34.49 10.98
N LEU A 51 8.93 -33.17 11.14
CA LEU A 51 7.94 -32.20 10.65
C LEU A 51 8.33 -31.50 9.34
N LEU A 52 9.63 -31.31 9.06
CA LEU A 52 10.07 -30.50 7.93
C LEU A 52 10.49 -31.36 6.73
N THR A 53 10.45 -30.76 5.55
CA THR A 53 10.95 -31.34 4.30
C THR A 53 12.48 -31.47 4.30
N GLU A 54 13.02 -32.35 3.46
CA GLU A 54 14.47 -32.63 3.38
C GLU A 54 15.32 -31.37 3.20
N ASP A 55 14.86 -30.43 2.38
CA ASP A 55 15.54 -29.15 2.11
C ASP A 55 15.75 -28.29 3.36
N LEU A 56 14.85 -28.41 4.34
CA LEU A 56 14.86 -27.63 5.59
C LEU A 56 15.56 -28.35 6.75
N LEU A 57 16.04 -29.58 6.55
CA LEU A 57 16.83 -30.27 7.58
C LEU A 57 18.18 -29.58 7.79
N ALA A 58 18.76 -29.05 6.71
CA ALA A 58 19.98 -28.26 6.76
C ALA A 58 19.77 -26.97 7.57
N THR A 59 20.53 -26.81 8.65
CA THR A 59 20.43 -25.64 9.56
C THR A 59 20.46 -24.31 8.82
N ARG A 60 21.31 -24.18 7.79
CA ARG A 60 21.41 -22.95 6.98
C ARG A 60 20.11 -22.63 6.23
N ASN A 61 19.42 -23.62 5.70
CA ASN A 61 18.18 -23.40 4.94
C ASN A 61 17.03 -23.06 5.87
N LEU A 62 16.92 -23.77 7.00
CA LEU A 62 15.94 -23.44 8.05
C LEU A 62 16.15 -22.01 8.56
N GLU A 63 17.38 -21.64 8.87
CA GLU A 63 17.69 -20.31 9.39
C GLU A 63 17.43 -19.21 8.34
N ARG A 64 17.66 -19.49 7.05
CA ARG A 64 17.26 -18.57 5.96
C ARG A 64 15.75 -18.37 5.91
N LEU A 65 14.97 -19.45 5.97
CA LEU A 65 13.51 -19.37 5.98
C LEU A 65 13.01 -18.57 7.19
N ARG A 66 13.52 -18.87 8.40
CA ARG A 66 13.18 -18.12 9.62
C ARG A 66 13.51 -16.64 9.49
N ASN A 67 14.66 -16.30 8.92
CA ASN A 67 15.05 -14.91 8.71
C ASN A 67 14.15 -14.19 7.70
N GLN A 68 13.71 -14.86 6.63
CA GLN A 68 12.74 -14.32 5.68
C GLN A 68 11.40 -14.04 6.35
N LEU A 69 10.86 -15.00 7.12
CA LEU A 69 9.60 -14.85 7.85
C LEU A 69 9.68 -13.72 8.90
N ASN A 70 10.77 -13.69 9.68
CA ASN A 70 11.02 -12.63 10.67
C ASN A 70 11.15 -11.25 10.00
N ALA A 71 11.75 -11.16 8.81
CA ALA A 71 11.82 -9.91 8.07
C ALA A 71 10.43 -9.46 7.58
N GLN A 72 9.63 -10.38 7.04
CA GLN A 72 8.26 -10.12 6.61
C GLN A 72 7.38 -9.65 7.78
N GLN A 73 7.43 -10.33 8.92
CA GLN A 73 6.65 -9.96 10.11
C GLN A 73 7.09 -8.61 10.70
N ARG A 74 8.40 -8.33 10.71
CA ARG A 74 8.93 -7.02 11.11
C ARG A 74 8.43 -5.92 10.17
N TRP A 75 8.47 -6.12 8.86
CA TRP A 75 7.93 -5.18 7.89
C TRP A 75 6.44 -4.92 8.10
N GLY A 76 5.64 -5.99 8.24
CA GLY A 76 4.21 -5.90 8.50
C GLY A 76 3.90 -5.12 9.80
N SER A 77 4.67 -5.35 10.85
CA SER A 77 4.48 -4.64 12.13
C SER A 77 4.97 -3.19 12.10
N TRP A 78 6.10 -2.88 11.46
CA TRP A 78 6.72 -1.57 11.52
C TRP A 78 6.20 -0.60 10.46
N VAL A 79 5.71 -1.11 9.32
CA VAL A 79 5.31 -0.29 8.17
C VAL A 79 3.84 -0.49 7.84
N GLU A 80 3.42 -1.72 7.55
CA GLU A 80 2.05 -1.98 7.06
C GLU A 80 0.99 -1.71 8.13
N ARG A 81 1.25 -2.12 9.38
CA ARG A 81 0.33 -1.89 10.50
C ARG A 81 0.09 -0.40 10.77
N PRO A 82 1.12 0.47 10.89
CA PRO A 82 0.90 1.91 11.04
C PRO A 82 0.12 2.52 9.87
N ILE A 83 0.40 2.14 8.63
CA ILE A 83 -0.34 2.60 7.44
C ILE A 83 -1.82 2.17 7.56
N ALA A 84 -2.07 0.89 7.83
CA ALA A 84 -3.43 0.37 7.95
C ALA A 84 -4.21 1.03 9.10
N LEU A 85 -3.56 1.32 10.22
CA LEU A 85 -4.16 2.05 11.33
C LEU A 85 -4.49 3.49 10.97
N TYR A 86 -3.59 4.21 10.29
CA TYR A 86 -3.84 5.57 9.81
C TYR A 86 -5.01 5.62 8.83
N GLU A 87 -5.10 4.65 7.92
CA GLU A 87 -6.20 4.51 6.96
C GLU A 87 -7.49 3.91 7.57
N SER A 88 -7.51 3.61 8.88
CA SER A 88 -8.64 2.95 9.55
C SER A 88 -9.07 1.63 8.88
N ARG A 89 -8.11 0.88 8.35
CA ARG A 89 -8.31 -0.40 7.66
C ARG A 89 -7.85 -1.57 8.51
N ARG A 90 -8.63 -2.64 8.48
CA ARG A 90 -8.30 -3.91 9.13
C ARG A 90 -8.35 -5.04 8.13
N SER A 91 -7.22 -5.70 7.96
CA SER A 91 -7.11 -6.91 7.15
C SER A 91 -7.58 -8.12 7.96
N LEU A 92 -8.57 -8.84 7.41
CA LEU A 92 -9.13 -10.06 7.96
C LEU A 92 -8.90 -11.20 6.96
N PHE A 93 -8.51 -12.36 7.48
CA PHE A 93 -8.53 -13.59 6.69
C PHE A 93 -9.93 -14.20 6.70
N SER A 94 -10.36 -14.67 5.54
CA SER A 94 -11.62 -15.36 5.33
C SER A 94 -11.35 -16.67 4.60
N LEU A 95 -12.11 -17.71 4.92
CA LEU A 95 -12.02 -19.01 4.27
C LEU A 95 -13.15 -19.10 3.26
N GLN A 96 -12.83 -19.03 1.97
CA GLN A 96 -13.80 -19.01 0.88
C GLN A 96 -13.33 -19.98 -0.20
N ASP A 97 -14.22 -20.87 -0.66
CA ASP A 97 -13.96 -21.83 -1.74
C ASP A 97 -12.68 -22.67 -1.54
N GLY A 98 -12.41 -23.07 -0.29
CA GLY A 98 -11.21 -23.85 0.06
C GLY A 98 -9.90 -23.06 0.05
N ALA A 99 -9.95 -21.73 -0.12
CA ALA A 99 -8.80 -20.85 -0.11
C ALA A 99 -8.87 -19.83 1.03
N ILE A 100 -7.69 -19.30 1.41
CA ILE A 100 -7.59 -18.16 2.32
C ILE A 100 -7.65 -16.89 1.47
N ALA A 101 -8.70 -16.11 1.63
CA ALA A 101 -8.87 -14.80 1.01
C ALA A 101 -8.72 -13.68 2.04
N THR A 102 -8.15 -12.56 1.61
CA THR A 102 -7.96 -11.38 2.45
C THR A 102 -9.05 -10.36 2.18
N THR A 103 -9.75 -9.91 3.22
CA THR A 103 -10.78 -8.87 3.13
C THR A 103 -10.38 -7.67 4.00
N SER A 104 -10.68 -6.45 3.55
CA SER A 104 -10.46 -5.24 4.34
C SER A 104 -11.76 -4.75 4.94
N LEU A 105 -11.74 -4.43 6.24
CA LEU A 105 -12.82 -3.80 6.98
C LEU A 105 -12.40 -2.39 7.38
N THR A 106 -13.25 -1.39 7.13
CA THR A 106 -13.02 -0.03 7.62
C THR A 106 -13.70 0.15 8.97
N GLU A 107 -12.93 0.45 10.01
CA GLU A 107 -13.42 0.63 11.37
C GLU A 107 -12.61 1.72 12.09
N PRO A 108 -13.20 2.46 13.04
CA PRO A 108 -12.48 3.49 13.79
C PRO A 108 -11.43 2.84 14.71
N ARG A 109 -10.14 3.12 14.46
CA ARG A 109 -8.99 2.50 15.16
C ARG A 109 -8.09 3.49 15.89
N ASP A 110 -8.63 4.65 16.29
CA ASP A 110 -7.89 5.73 16.95
C ASP A 110 -7.21 5.29 18.26
N GLY A 111 -7.86 4.37 18.99
CA GLY A 111 -7.29 3.78 20.21
C GLY A 111 -5.99 3.04 19.94
N GLU A 112 -5.95 2.22 18.89
CA GLU A 112 -4.77 1.46 18.48
C GLU A 112 -3.70 2.37 17.86
N LEU A 113 -4.12 3.38 17.09
CA LEU A 113 -3.21 4.36 16.48
C LEU A 113 -2.40 5.10 17.54
N ARG A 114 -3.03 5.49 18.65
CA ARG A 114 -2.36 6.14 19.79
C ARG A 114 -1.38 5.23 20.54
N GLN A 115 -1.48 3.91 20.35
CA GLN A 115 -0.61 2.92 20.99
C GLN A 115 0.59 2.55 20.11
N LEU A 116 0.74 3.15 18.93
CA LEU A 116 1.92 2.94 18.08
C LEU A 116 3.21 3.32 18.81
N SER A 117 4.26 2.52 18.61
CA SER A 117 5.60 2.87 19.10
C SER A 117 6.09 4.16 18.44
N TRP A 118 7.03 4.85 19.07
CA TRP A 118 7.62 6.07 18.49
C TRP A 118 8.19 5.84 17.08
N SER A 119 8.83 4.69 16.84
CA SER A 119 9.33 4.34 15.51
C SER A 119 8.20 4.14 14.47
N GLN A 120 7.07 3.57 14.88
CA GLN A 120 5.89 3.41 14.03
C GLN A 120 5.20 4.76 13.75
N GLN A 121 5.23 5.69 14.71
CA GLN A 121 4.66 7.04 14.53
C GLN A 121 5.40 7.84 13.45
N LEU A 122 6.68 7.55 13.17
CA LEU A 122 7.39 8.17 12.04
C LEU A 122 6.74 7.81 10.69
N VAL A 123 6.22 6.59 10.56
CA VAL A 123 5.51 6.16 9.34
C VAL A 123 4.20 6.94 9.18
N THR A 124 3.44 7.11 10.27
CA THR A 124 2.19 7.89 10.22
C THR A 124 2.46 9.38 9.96
N LEU A 125 3.51 9.94 10.57
CA LEU A 125 3.94 11.32 10.32
C LEU A 125 4.34 11.54 8.85
N ALA A 126 5.00 10.56 8.23
CA ALA A 126 5.34 10.62 6.81
C ALA A 126 4.08 10.63 5.92
N LEU A 127 3.06 9.83 6.25
CA LEU A 127 1.77 9.86 5.56
C LEU A 127 1.05 11.20 5.74
N GLU A 128 0.98 11.69 6.97
CA GLU A 128 0.36 12.99 7.29
C GLU A 128 1.07 14.13 6.54
N THR A 129 2.40 14.12 6.52
CA THR A 129 3.21 15.09 5.78
C THR A 129 2.94 15.00 4.28
N ARG A 130 2.87 13.79 3.71
CA ARG A 130 2.51 13.58 2.30
C ARG A 130 1.15 14.20 2.00
N ASP A 131 0.15 13.94 2.83
CA ASP A 131 -1.21 14.39 2.60
C ASP A 131 -1.35 15.91 2.78
N ALA A 132 -0.58 16.51 3.70
CA ALA A 132 -0.50 17.98 3.88
C ALA A 132 0.25 18.70 2.74
N LEU A 133 1.26 18.06 2.15
CA LEU A 133 2.07 18.64 1.07
C LEU A 133 1.52 18.35 -0.33
N ALA A 134 0.72 17.29 -0.51
CA ALA A 134 0.10 16.92 -1.79
C ALA A 134 -0.54 18.10 -2.55
N PRO A 135 -1.37 18.97 -1.93
CA PRO A 135 -1.96 20.10 -2.66
C PRO A 135 -0.92 21.12 -3.12
N GLN A 136 0.15 21.34 -2.35
CA GLN A 136 1.22 22.29 -2.67
C GLN A 136 2.06 21.77 -3.84
N VAL A 137 2.38 20.47 -3.86
CA VAL A 137 3.08 19.85 -4.98
C VAL A 137 2.23 19.91 -6.25
N HIS A 138 0.94 19.62 -6.15
CA HIS A 138 0.02 19.67 -7.29
C HIS A 138 -0.10 21.09 -7.87
N SER A 139 -0.17 22.12 -7.02
CA SER A 139 -0.25 23.51 -7.48
C SER A 139 1.03 23.97 -8.18
N LEU A 140 2.21 23.59 -7.68
CA LEU A 140 3.49 23.87 -8.33
C LEU A 140 3.61 23.21 -9.70
N LEU A 141 3.25 21.93 -9.80
CA LEU A 141 3.25 21.21 -11.08
C LEU A 141 2.29 21.81 -12.09
N LYS A 142 1.08 22.21 -11.64
CA LYS A 142 0.12 22.91 -12.48
C LYS A 142 0.68 24.25 -12.98
N GLY A 143 1.29 25.04 -12.09
CA GLY A 143 1.91 26.32 -12.46
C GLY A 143 3.04 26.16 -13.48
N LEU A 144 3.87 25.12 -13.34
CA LEU A 144 4.90 24.79 -14.34
C LEU A 144 4.28 24.38 -15.69
N GLY A 145 3.21 23.59 -15.66
CA GLY A 145 2.45 23.21 -16.87
C GLY A 145 1.87 24.42 -17.59
N ASP A 146 1.22 25.33 -16.86
CA ASP A 146 0.66 26.56 -17.41
C ASP A 146 1.76 27.45 -18.02
N LEU A 147 2.90 27.60 -17.34
CA LEU A 147 4.04 28.33 -17.87
C LEU A 147 4.59 27.70 -19.16
N LEU A 148 4.73 26.37 -19.18
CA LEU A 148 5.20 25.63 -20.36
C LEU A 148 4.25 25.84 -21.55
N VAL A 149 2.93 25.76 -21.33
CA VAL A 149 1.90 26.01 -22.35
C VAL A 149 2.00 27.44 -22.87
N VAL A 150 2.16 28.43 -22.00
CA VAL A 150 2.32 29.84 -22.41
C VAL A 150 3.59 30.02 -23.24
N LEU A 151 4.72 29.47 -22.79
CA LEU A 151 5.99 29.55 -23.52
C LEU A 151 5.87 28.89 -24.89
N LEU A 152 5.33 27.68 -24.96
CA LEU A 152 5.13 26.97 -26.23
C LEU A 152 4.19 27.76 -27.15
N THR A 153 3.00 28.13 -26.71
CA THR A 153 2.01 28.80 -27.56
C THR A 153 2.46 30.19 -28.00
N GLN A 154 3.01 31.01 -27.09
CA GLN A 154 3.43 32.37 -27.43
C GLN A 154 4.74 32.41 -28.20
N VAL A 155 5.76 31.65 -27.79
CA VAL A 155 7.06 31.68 -28.47
C VAL A 155 6.95 31.00 -29.82
N VAL A 156 6.37 29.80 -29.89
CA VAL A 156 6.22 29.09 -31.18
C VAL A 156 5.23 29.82 -32.09
N GLY A 157 4.08 30.27 -31.54
CA GLY A 157 3.09 31.01 -32.31
C GLY A 157 3.61 32.35 -32.88
N ARG A 158 4.36 33.12 -32.08
CA ARG A 158 5.02 34.35 -32.59
C ARG A 158 6.11 34.04 -33.60
N SER A 159 6.89 32.99 -33.39
CA SER A 159 7.96 32.58 -34.32
C SER A 159 7.40 32.18 -35.68
N ILE A 160 6.36 31.33 -35.71
CA ILE A 160 5.66 30.96 -36.93
C ILE A 160 5.05 32.20 -37.61
N GLY A 161 4.41 33.09 -36.85
CA GLY A 161 3.81 34.31 -37.37
C GLY A 161 4.83 35.29 -37.98
N LEU A 162 6.04 35.38 -37.43
CA LEU A 162 7.13 36.20 -37.98
C LEU A 162 7.68 35.61 -39.27
N VAL A 163 7.89 34.29 -39.32
CA VAL A 163 8.33 33.59 -40.54
C VAL A 163 7.31 33.77 -41.67
N GLY A 164 6.02 33.59 -41.37
CA GLY A 164 4.94 33.82 -42.33
C GLY A 164 4.88 35.25 -42.86
N ARG A 165 5.06 36.26 -42.01
CA ARG A 165 5.14 37.68 -42.44
C ARG A 165 6.37 37.95 -43.30
N GLY A 166 7.53 37.38 -42.96
CA GLY A 166 8.76 37.51 -43.74
C GLY A 166 8.60 36.96 -45.15
N ILE A 167 8.00 35.78 -45.29
CA ILE A 167 7.69 35.16 -46.58
C ILE A 167 6.75 36.06 -47.39
N ARG A 168 5.65 36.54 -46.80
CA ARG A 168 4.66 37.39 -47.49
C ARG A 168 5.24 38.74 -47.94
N GLN A 169 6.13 39.35 -47.16
CA GLN A 169 6.83 40.57 -47.54
C GLN A 169 7.88 40.33 -48.65
N GLY A 170 8.53 39.16 -48.65
CA GLY A 170 9.44 38.75 -49.73
C GLY A 170 8.72 38.59 -51.07
N LEU A 171 7.57 37.92 -51.07
CA LEU A 171 6.72 37.74 -52.26
C LEU A 171 6.05 39.05 -52.73
N GLY A 172 5.66 39.95 -51.82
CA GLY A 172 5.08 41.24 -52.19
C GLY A 172 6.05 42.18 -52.91
N ARG A 173 7.37 42.03 -52.67
CA ARG A 173 8.41 42.84 -53.32
C ARG A 173 8.77 42.36 -54.73
N SER A 174 8.55 41.08 -55.05
CA SER A 174 8.79 40.55 -56.40
C SER A 174 7.66 40.86 -57.38
N LEU A 175 6.46 41.19 -56.89
CA LEU A 175 5.30 41.55 -57.72
C LEU A 175 5.18 43.06 -58.03
N SER A 176 5.88 43.93 -57.29
CA SER A 176 5.86 45.39 -57.49
C SER A 176 6.93 45.91 -58.48
N ARG A 177 7.69 45.00 -59.11
CA ARG A 177 8.83 45.34 -59.98
C ARG A 177 8.70 44.80 -61.42
N GLY A 178 7.49 44.39 -61.80
CA GLY A 178 7.10 44.09 -63.19
C GLY A 178 6.29 45.22 -63.78
#